data_AF-A0A6I5X6T8-F1
#
_entry.id   AF-A0A6I5X6T8-F1
#
_cell.length_a   1.000
_cell.length_b   1.000
_cell.length_c   1.000
_cell.angle_alpha   90.00
_cell.angle_beta   90.00
_cell.angle_gamma   90.00
#
_symmetry.space_group_name_H-M   'P 1'
#
loop_
_entity.id
_entity.type
_entity.pdbx_description
1 polymer ?
#
loop_
_entity_poly.entity_id
_entity_poly.type
_entity_poly.pdbx_seq_one_letter_code
_entity_poly.pdbx_strand_id
1 'polypeptide(L)'
;MTSTRDNAERADIFTRLASKTSKVLGHAWVFAAAVAVLIVWALTGPLLGFSNTWQLIINTGTTIVTFLMVFIIQNTQNRDSAALHVKLDAVMRELQVNNAKLYGAEDEGEKELEEQRHRFEEQAQADER
;
A
#
# COMPACT_ATOMS: atom_id res chain seq x y z
N MET A 1 18.63 6.45 -27.63
CA MET A 1 17.99 7.60 -26.94
C MET A 1 16.45 7.53 -26.96
N THR A 2 15.84 6.37 -27.26
CA THR A 2 14.38 6.17 -27.35
C THR A 2 13.77 5.41 -26.16
N SER A 3 14.58 4.75 -25.32
CA SER A 3 14.09 3.86 -24.24
C SER A 3 13.61 4.62 -22.99
N THR A 4 14.19 5.78 -22.67
CA THR A 4 13.82 6.57 -21.48
C THR A 4 12.46 7.26 -21.61
N ARG A 5 12.04 7.59 -22.82
CA ARG A 5 10.76 8.28 -23.08
C ARG A 5 9.57 7.31 -22.98
N ASP A 6 9.74 6.07 -23.44
CA ASP A 6 8.73 5.00 -23.31
C ASP A 6 8.48 4.62 -21.83
N ASN A 7 9.54 4.61 -21.01
CA ASN A 7 9.43 4.27 -19.58
C ASN A 7 8.69 5.34 -18.78
N ALA A 8 8.93 6.63 -19.08
CA ALA A 8 8.23 7.75 -18.45
C ALA A 8 6.73 7.77 -18.85
N GLU A 9 6.42 7.46 -20.11
CA GLU A 9 5.05 7.43 -20.61
C GLU A 9 4.25 6.24 -20.05
N ARG A 10 4.88 5.06 -19.91
CA ARG A 10 4.28 3.90 -19.22
C ARG A 10 4.05 4.17 -17.72
N ALA A 11 5.01 4.80 -17.04
CA ALA A 11 4.88 5.16 -15.64
C ALA A 11 3.72 6.16 -15.43
N ASP A 12 3.53 7.11 -16.36
CA ASP A 12 2.43 8.07 -16.30
C ASP A 12 1.06 7.42 -16.54
N ILE A 13 0.96 6.51 -17.52
CA ILE A 13 -0.27 5.74 -17.78
C ILE A 13 -0.61 4.84 -16.59
N PHE A 14 0.36 4.12 -16.02
CA PHE A 14 0.16 3.29 -14.84
C PHE A 14 -0.26 4.12 -13.64
N THR A 15 0.41 5.25 -13.38
CA THR A 15 0.07 6.17 -12.29
C THR A 15 -1.34 6.75 -12.45
N ARG A 16 -1.72 7.11 -13.67
CA ARG A 16 -3.04 7.67 -13.97
C ARG A 16 -4.15 6.63 -13.86
N LEU A 17 -3.91 5.40 -14.34
CA LEU A 17 -4.82 4.26 -14.16
C LEU A 17 -4.94 3.88 -12.69
N ALA A 18 -3.83 3.72 -11.97
CA ALA A 18 -3.83 3.42 -10.54
C ALA A 18 -4.58 4.51 -9.74
N SER A 19 -4.35 5.80 -10.02
CA SER A 19 -5.07 6.87 -9.32
C SER A 19 -6.57 6.88 -9.60
N LYS A 20 -6.98 6.57 -10.84
CA LYS A 20 -8.40 6.45 -11.22
C LYS A 20 -9.03 5.24 -10.56
N THR A 21 -8.37 4.10 -10.61
CA THR A 21 -8.81 2.86 -9.95
C THR A 21 -8.93 3.06 -8.44
N SER A 22 -7.94 3.66 -7.76
CA SER A 22 -8.02 3.95 -6.32
C SER A 22 -9.12 4.94 -5.97
N LYS A 23 -9.37 5.98 -6.80
CA LYS A 23 -10.51 6.89 -6.58
C LYS A 23 -11.84 6.18 -6.74
N VAL A 24 -11.99 5.33 -7.75
CA VAL A 24 -13.23 4.59 -8.01
C VAL A 24 -13.48 3.56 -6.90
N LEU A 25 -12.48 2.74 -6.56
CA LEU A 25 -12.56 1.73 -5.49
C LEU A 25 -12.87 2.32 -4.11
N GLY A 26 -12.53 3.58 -3.85
CA GLY A 26 -12.84 4.27 -2.60
C GLY A 26 -14.30 4.74 -2.45
N HIS A 27 -15.13 4.69 -3.51
CA HIS A 27 -16.52 5.11 -3.41
C HIS A 27 -17.42 3.98 -2.91
N ALA A 28 -18.33 4.30 -1.97
CA ALA A 28 -19.30 3.36 -1.40
C ALA A 28 -20.17 2.64 -2.46
N TRP A 29 -20.45 3.29 -3.61
CA TRP A 29 -21.22 2.69 -4.69
C TRP A 29 -20.48 1.52 -5.38
N VAL A 30 -19.15 1.55 -5.43
CA VAL A 30 -18.34 0.48 -6.03
C VAL A 30 -18.33 -0.75 -5.13
N PHE A 31 -18.27 -0.54 -3.83
CA PHE A 31 -18.47 -1.62 -2.86
C PHE A 31 -19.85 -2.25 -3.00
N ALA A 32 -20.91 -1.44 -3.08
CA ALA A 32 -22.27 -1.95 -3.32
C ALA A 32 -22.40 -2.73 -4.63
N ALA A 33 -21.78 -2.25 -5.72
CA ALA A 33 -21.74 -2.95 -6.99
C ALA A 33 -20.98 -4.29 -6.91
N ALA A 34 -19.84 -4.33 -6.22
CA ALA A 34 -19.09 -5.57 -6.00
C ALA A 34 -19.90 -6.59 -5.19
N VAL A 35 -20.60 -6.15 -4.14
CA VAL A 35 -21.51 -7.00 -3.35
C VAL A 35 -22.67 -7.51 -4.23
N ALA A 36 -23.26 -6.67 -5.08
CA ALA A 36 -24.31 -7.10 -6.01
C ALA A 36 -23.81 -8.17 -6.98
N VAL A 37 -22.60 -8.04 -7.51
CA VAL A 37 -21.96 -9.06 -8.36
C VAL A 37 -21.81 -10.39 -7.61
N LEU A 38 -21.36 -10.36 -6.35
CA LEU A 38 -21.26 -11.57 -5.52
C LEU A 38 -22.62 -12.22 -5.27
N ILE A 39 -23.67 -11.43 -5.05
CA ILE A 39 -25.04 -11.94 -4.87
C ILE A 39 -25.54 -12.60 -6.16
N VAL A 40 -25.36 -11.96 -7.32
CA VAL A 40 -25.75 -12.54 -8.62
C VAL A 40 -25.00 -13.84 -8.87
N TRP A 41 -23.70 -13.88 -8.60
CA TRP A 41 -22.92 -15.11 -8.70
C TRP A 41 -23.43 -16.20 -7.74
N ALA A 42 -23.73 -15.87 -6.48
CA ALA A 42 -24.30 -16.80 -5.51
C ALA A 42 -25.64 -17.40 -5.98
N LEU A 43 -26.52 -16.57 -6.56
CA LEU A 43 -27.83 -16.97 -7.07
C LEU A 43 -27.74 -17.88 -8.32
N THR A 44 -26.64 -17.80 -9.08
CA THR A 44 -26.39 -18.73 -10.20
C THR A 44 -25.93 -20.13 -9.74
N GLY A 45 -25.49 -20.27 -8.48
CA GLY A 45 -25.03 -21.54 -7.90
C GLY A 45 -26.11 -22.64 -7.87
N PRO A 46 -27.32 -22.39 -7.34
CA PRO A 46 -28.41 -23.36 -7.33
C PRO A 46 -28.84 -23.83 -8.73
N LEU A 47 -28.81 -22.95 -9.73
CA LEU A 47 -29.16 -23.27 -11.12
C LEU A 47 -28.14 -24.21 -11.78
N LEU A 48 -26.88 -24.16 -11.34
CA LEU A 48 -25.76 -24.95 -11.86
C LEU A 48 -25.36 -26.11 -10.93
N GLY A 49 -26.19 -26.42 -9.92
CA GLY A 49 -25.95 -27.49 -8.96
C GLY A 49 -24.65 -27.34 -8.17
N PHE A 50 -24.19 -26.11 -7.93
CA PHE A 50 -22.91 -25.81 -7.28
C PHE A 50 -21.71 -26.54 -7.91
N SER A 51 -21.69 -26.64 -9.24
CA SER A 51 -20.66 -27.37 -10.00
C SER A 51 -19.23 -26.91 -9.72
N ASN A 52 -18.27 -27.79 -9.99
CA ASN A 52 -16.83 -27.49 -9.89
C ASN A 52 -16.43 -26.26 -10.72
N THR A 53 -17.04 -26.07 -11.91
CA THR A 53 -16.78 -24.90 -12.76
C THR A 53 -17.27 -23.61 -12.13
N TRP A 54 -18.44 -23.63 -11.48
CA TRP A 54 -18.99 -22.45 -10.80
C TRP A 54 -18.10 -22.00 -9.63
N GLN A 55 -17.56 -22.94 -8.85
CA GLN A 55 -16.61 -22.66 -7.77
C GLN A 55 -15.23 -22.24 -8.31
N LEU A 56 -14.76 -22.86 -9.40
CA LEU A 56 -13.46 -22.55 -9.99
C LEU A 56 -13.39 -21.09 -10.46
N ILE A 57 -14.46 -20.59 -11.09
CA ILE A 57 -14.49 -19.21 -11.60
C ILE A 57 -14.28 -18.18 -10.48
N ILE A 58 -14.98 -18.31 -9.34
CA ILE A 58 -14.83 -17.35 -8.23
C ILE A 58 -13.47 -17.48 -7.55
N ASN A 59 -12.98 -18.71 -7.38
CA ASN A 59 -11.74 -18.97 -6.67
C ASN A 59 -10.54 -18.47 -7.48
N THR A 60 -10.48 -18.85 -8.76
CA THR A 60 -9.42 -18.38 -9.67
C THR A 60 -9.51 -16.87 -9.88
N GLY A 61 -10.71 -16.31 -10.09
CA GLY A 61 -10.89 -14.87 -10.26
C GLY A 61 -10.46 -14.07 -9.04
N THR A 62 -10.91 -14.47 -7.85
CA THR A 62 -10.54 -13.79 -6.59
C THR A 62 -9.04 -13.89 -6.34
N THR A 63 -8.42 -15.04 -6.62
CA THR A 63 -6.96 -15.20 -6.45
C THR A 63 -6.18 -14.24 -7.34
N ILE A 64 -6.57 -14.07 -8.60
CA ILE A 64 -5.95 -13.09 -9.52
C ILE A 64 -6.14 -11.66 -8.98
N VAL A 65 -7.37 -11.30 -8.57
CA VAL A 65 -7.67 -9.97 -8.04
C VAL A 65 -6.87 -9.70 -6.77
N THR A 66 -6.81 -10.64 -5.84
CA THR A 66 -6.02 -10.55 -4.61
C THR A 66 -4.54 -10.40 -4.91
N PHE A 67 -4.01 -11.18 -5.85
CA PHE A 67 -2.60 -11.05 -6.28
C PHE A 67 -2.31 -9.64 -6.83
N LEU A 68 -3.17 -9.12 -7.71
CA LEU A 68 -3.06 -7.75 -8.21
C LEU A 68 -3.22 -6.71 -7.10
N MET A 69 -4.13 -6.94 -6.15
CA MET A 69 -4.36 -6.05 -5.03
C MET A 69 -3.14 -5.93 -4.12
N VAL A 70 -2.39 -7.02 -3.90
CA VAL A 70 -1.12 -6.97 -3.17
C VAL A 70 -0.14 -6.00 -3.84
N PHE A 71 0.03 -6.06 -5.17
CA PHE A 71 0.90 -5.11 -5.89
C PHE A 71 0.39 -3.68 -5.81
N ILE A 72 -0.92 -3.47 -5.94
CA ILE A 72 -1.52 -2.13 -5.86
C ILE A 72 -1.34 -1.54 -4.45
N ILE A 73 -1.58 -2.36 -3.42
CA ILE A 73 -1.39 -1.98 -2.02
C ILE A 73 0.08 -1.65 -1.78
N GLN A 74 1.01 -2.52 -2.18
CA GLN A 74 2.45 -2.28 -2.02
C GLN A 74 2.90 -1.01 -2.74
N ASN A 75 2.44 -0.75 -3.97
CA ASN A 75 2.78 0.47 -4.70
C ASN A 75 2.23 1.73 -4.01
N THR A 76 1.00 1.66 -3.50
CA THR A 76 0.37 2.79 -2.78
C THR A 76 1.08 3.02 -1.44
N GLN A 77 1.33 1.96 -0.68
CA GLN A 77 2.05 2.00 0.60
C GLN A 77 3.47 2.52 0.42
N ASN A 78 4.21 2.06 -0.59
CA ASN A 78 5.58 2.52 -0.85
C ASN A 78 5.62 4.04 -1.11
N ARG A 79 4.67 4.55 -1.91
CA ARG A 79 4.57 5.99 -2.17
C ARG A 79 4.18 6.78 -0.91
N ASP A 80 3.26 6.25 -0.11
CA ASP A 80 2.81 6.91 1.11
C ASP A 80 3.91 6.92 2.19
N SER A 81 4.70 5.86 2.32
CA SER A 81 5.90 5.82 3.17
C SER A 81 6.93 6.88 2.74
N ALA A 82 7.25 6.96 1.45
CA ALA A 82 8.17 8.00 0.93
C ALA A 82 7.67 9.42 1.23
N ALA A 83 6.37 9.67 1.08
CA ALA A 83 5.78 10.96 1.42
C ALA A 83 5.82 11.26 2.94
N LEU A 84 5.75 10.23 3.78
CA LEU A 84 5.88 10.36 5.23
C LEU A 84 7.32 10.75 5.62
N HIS A 85 8.34 10.11 5.04
CA HIS A 85 9.74 10.46 5.27
C HIS A 85 10.03 11.93 4.93
N VAL A 86 9.61 12.39 3.74
CA VAL A 86 9.80 13.79 3.33
C VAL A 86 9.13 14.79 4.28
N LYS A 87 7.94 14.46 4.82
CA LYS A 87 7.26 15.31 5.80
C LYS A 87 7.99 15.33 7.14
N LEU A 88 8.49 14.18 7.59
CA LEU A 88 9.25 14.09 8.84
C LEU A 88 10.56 14.88 8.73
N ASP A 89 11.28 14.77 7.60
CA ASP A 89 12.50 15.53 7.34
C ASP A 89 12.26 17.04 7.39
N ALA A 90 11.15 17.51 6.82
CA ALA A 90 10.77 18.91 6.88
C ALA A 90 10.53 19.39 8.32
N VAL A 91 9.87 18.57 9.16
CA VAL A 91 9.63 18.89 10.57
C VAL A 91 10.92 18.84 11.39
N MET A 92 11.77 17.83 11.20
CA MET A 92 13.06 17.72 11.88
C MET A 92 13.97 18.90 11.56
N ARG A 93 13.94 19.38 10.31
CA ARG A 93 14.70 20.56 9.88
C ARG A 93 14.19 21.84 10.55
N GLU A 94 12.89 22.04 10.65
CA GLU A 94 12.30 23.23 11.32
C GLU A 94 12.62 23.24 12.82
N LEU A 95 12.60 22.06 13.45
CA LEU A 95 12.95 21.88 14.86
C LEU A 95 14.46 21.87 15.14
N GLN A 96 15.30 22.03 14.11
CA GLN A 96 16.77 21.95 14.22
C GLN A 96 17.24 20.66 14.93
N VAL A 97 16.57 19.54 14.66
CA VAL A 97 16.97 18.23 15.19
C VAL A 97 18.31 17.86 14.57
N ASN A 98 19.38 17.94 15.35
CA ASN A 98 20.76 17.66 14.89
C ASN A 98 21.19 16.21 15.12
N ASN A 99 20.25 15.31 15.45
CA ASN A 99 20.59 13.92 15.70
C ASN A 99 20.73 13.17 14.36
N ALA A 100 21.98 13.02 13.91
CA ALA A 100 22.33 12.32 12.67
C ALA A 100 21.83 10.87 12.61
N LYS A 101 21.46 10.25 13.75
CA LYS A 101 20.88 8.90 13.78
C LYS A 101 19.37 8.87 13.51
N LEU A 102 18.67 9.99 13.69
CA LEU A 102 17.27 10.12 13.27
C LEU A 102 17.16 10.37 11.76
N TYR A 103 18.19 10.97 11.18
CA TYR A 103 18.29 11.22 9.75
C TYR A 103 18.79 9.94 9.05
N GLY A 104 17.90 9.23 8.34
CA GLY A 104 18.26 7.96 7.68
C GLY A 104 17.91 6.70 8.47
N ALA A 105 17.16 6.82 9.57
CA ALA A 105 16.70 5.66 10.33
C ALA A 105 15.83 4.70 9.47
N GLU A 106 15.19 5.20 8.42
CA GLU A 106 14.40 4.41 7.47
C GLU A 106 15.20 3.40 6.65
N ASP A 107 16.52 3.60 6.53
CA ASP A 107 17.43 2.72 5.80
C ASP A 107 18.10 1.68 6.74
N GLU A 108 17.89 1.80 8.05
CA GLU A 108 18.49 0.89 9.05
C GLU A 108 17.71 -0.43 9.19
N GLY A 109 18.43 -1.49 9.58
CA GLY A 109 17.81 -2.78 9.83
C GLY A 109 16.92 -2.79 11.08
N GLU A 110 15.93 -3.67 11.12
CA GLU A 110 14.95 -3.75 12.23
C GLU A 110 15.58 -3.90 13.62
N LYS A 111 16.69 -4.65 13.74
CA LYS A 111 17.43 -4.80 15.00
C LYS A 111 18.12 -3.50 15.43
N GLU A 112 18.67 -2.75 14.47
CA GLU A 112 19.37 -1.51 14.74
C GLU A 112 18.38 -0.43 15.19
N LEU A 113 17.20 -0.39 14.56
CA LEU A 113 16.06 0.44 14.96
C LEU A 113 15.57 0.14 16.39
N GLU A 114 15.45 -1.13 16.76
CA GLU A 114 14.99 -1.53 18.09
C GLU A 114 16.02 -1.16 19.17
N GLU A 115 17.32 -1.35 18.90
CA GLU A 115 18.39 -0.88 19.78
C GLU A 115 18.41 0.64 19.92
N GLN A 116 18.13 1.38 18.84
CA GLN A 116 18.02 2.83 18.89
C GLN A 116 16.83 3.27 19.75
N ARG A 117 15.66 2.65 19.57
CA ARG A 117 14.45 2.94 20.35
C ARG A 117 14.72 2.78 21.84
N HIS A 118 15.37 1.68 22.24
CA HIS A 118 15.71 1.43 23.63
C HIS A 118 16.65 2.51 24.22
N ARG A 119 17.66 2.94 23.45
CA ARG A 119 18.57 4.02 23.88
C ARG A 119 17.87 5.37 24.04
N PHE A 120 16.91 5.69 23.16
CA PHE A 120 16.12 6.92 23.28
C PHE A 120 15.18 6.90 24.48
N GLU A 121 14.53 5.76 24.75
CA GLU A 121 13.69 5.58 25.94
C GLU A 121 14.50 5.71 27.23
N GLU A 122 15.72 5.17 27.26
CA GLU A 122 16.64 5.31 28.40
C GLU A 122 17.11 6.76 28.61
N GLN A 123 17.43 7.48 27.53
CA GLN A 123 17.83 8.89 27.60
C GLN A 123 16.67 9.79 28.06
N ALA A 124 15.46 9.58 27.53
CA ALA A 124 14.27 10.33 27.95
C ALA A 124 13.96 10.11 29.45
N GLN A 125 14.09 8.87 29.94
CA GLN A 125 13.91 8.57 31.36
C GLN A 125 15.02 9.14 32.26
N ALA A 126 16.22 9.37 31.72
CA ALA A 126 17.32 9.97 32.45
C ALA A 126 17.18 11.50 32.56
N ASP A 127 16.67 12.16 31.52
CA ASP A 127 16.41 13.61 31.51
C ASP A 127 15.17 14.01 32.36
N GLU A 128 14.26 13.07 32.65
CA GLU A 128 13.11 13.28 33.53
C GLU A 128 13.41 13.09 35.04
N ARG A 129 14.64 12.71 35.42
CA ARG A 129 15.07 12.52 36.83
C ARG A 129 15.96 13.66 37.33
#